data_AF-A0A4U3B142-F1
#
_entry.id   AF-A0A4U3B142-F1
#
_cell.length_a   1.000
_cell.length_b   1.000
_cell.length_c   1.000
_cell.angle_alpha   90.00
_cell.angle_beta   90.00
_cell.angle_gamma   90.00
#
_symmetry.space_group_name_H-M   'P 1'
#
loop_
_entity.id
_entity.type
_entity.pdbx_description
1 polymer ?
#
loop_
_entity_poly.entity_id
_entity_poly.type
_entity_poly.pdbx_seq_one_letter_code
_entity_poly.pdbx_strand_id
1 'polypeptide(L)' 'MLEKTTRMNYLFDFYQSLLTQKQRSYMSLYYLDDLSLGEIAEEFDVSRQAV' A
#
# COMPACT_ATOMS: atom_id res chain seq x y z
N MET A 1 10.55 -12.28 3.08
CA MET A 1 9.68 -11.17 3.52
C MET A 1 10.35 -9.83 3.22
N LEU A 2 11.53 -9.56 3.79
CA LEU A 2 12.28 -8.30 3.57
C LEU A 2 12.52 -7.99 2.08
N GLU A 3 13.01 -8.95 1.29
CA GLU A 3 13.30 -8.74 -0.14
C GLU A 3 12.08 -8.31 -0.97
N LYS A 4 10.88 -8.81 -0.62
CA LYS A 4 9.64 -8.45 -1.31
C LYS A 4 9.24 -7.02 -0.99
N THR A 5 9.28 -6.65 0.30
CA THR A 5 8.99 -5.28 0.76
C THR A 5 9.98 -4.29 0.16
N THR A 6 11.28 -4.58 0.22
CA THR A 6 12.33 -3.76 -0.39
C THR A 6 12.14 -3.61 -1.89
N ARG A 7 11.84 -4.70 -2.60
CA ARG A 7 11.53 -4.63 -4.04
C ARG A 7 10.31 -3.76 -4.32
N MET A 8 9.26 -3.88 -3.51
CA MET A 8 8.06 -3.08 -3.71
C MET A 8 8.28 -1.59 -3.42
N ASN A 9 9.07 -1.26 -2.40
CA ASN A 9 9.46 0.13 -2.14
C ASN A 9 10.21 0.74 -3.32
N TYR A 10 11.19 0.02 -3.89
CA TYR A 10 11.88 0.51 -5.09
C TYR A 10 10.95 0.72 -6.28
N LEU A 11 10.04 -0.22 -6.54
CA LEU A 11 9.08 -0.05 -7.63
C LEU A 11 8.11 1.11 -7.36
N PHE A 12 7.68 1.28 -6.11
CA PHE A 12 6.78 2.34 -5.73
C PHE A 12 7.41 3.72 -5.96
N ASP A 13 8.68 3.92 -5.59
CA ASP A 13 9.40 5.18 -5.80
C ASP A 13 9.36 5.68 -7.25
N PHE A 14 9.49 4.76 -8.23
CA PHE A 14 9.49 5.12 -9.65
C PHE A 14 8.11 5.14 -10.29
N TYR A 15 7.23 4.20 -9.90
CA TYR A 15 5.99 3.93 -10.63
C TYR A 15 4.74 4.43 -9.91
N GLN A 16 4.84 4.99 -8.70
CA GLN A 16 3.68 5.46 -7.98
C GLN A 16 2.82 6.40 -8.82
N SER A 17 3.42 7.25 -9.67
CA SER A 17 2.73 8.21 -10.56
C SER A 17 1.69 7.56 -11.48
N LEU A 18 1.86 6.29 -11.83
CA LEU A 18 0.95 5.52 -12.67
C LEU A 18 -0.27 4.97 -11.91
N LEU A 19 -0.25 5.01 -10.58
CA LEU A 19 -1.33 4.52 -9.74
C LEU A 19 -2.44 5.56 -9.59
N THR A 20 -3.69 5.08 -9.55
CA THR A 20 -4.81 5.89 -9.08
C THR A 20 -4.57 6.37 -7.65
N GLN A 21 -5.26 7.43 -7.24
CA GLN A 21 -5.13 7.99 -5.89
C GLN A 21 -5.34 6.91 -4.81
N LYS A 22 -6.37 6.07 -4.97
CA LYS A 22 -6.70 5.01 -4.02
C LYS A 22 -5.58 3.96 -3.89
N GLN A 23 -5.08 3.47 -5.02
CA GLN A 23 -3.99 2.49 -5.05
C GLN A 23 -2.71 3.04 -4.42
N ARG A 24 -2.39 4.32 -4.69
CA ARG A 24 -1.21 4.98 -4.15
C ARG A 24 -1.26 5.10 -2.62
N SER A 25 -2.41 5.50 -2.08
CA SER A 25 -2.63 5.58 -0.64
C SER A 25 -2.51 4.21 0.04
N TYR A 26 -3.14 3.17 -0.51
CA TYR A 26 -3.08 1.83 0.09
C TYR A 26 -1.65 1.27 0.06
N MET A 27 -0.94 1.47 -1.06
CA MET A 27 0.46 1.06 -1.21
C MET A 27 1.39 1.78 -0.23
N SER A 28 1.22 3.09 0.00
CA SER A 28 2.08 3.82 0.95
C SER A 28 1.84 3.33 2.38
N LEU A 29 0.58 3.21 2.78
CA LEU A 29 0.22 2.78 4.14
C LEU A 29 0.75 1.37 4.43
N TYR A 30 0.67 0.46 3.45
CA TYR A 30 1.12 -0.91 3.63
C TYR A 30 2.64 -1.09 3.58
N TYR A 31 3.34 -0.45 2.64
CA TYR A 31 4.77 -0.70 2.41
C TYR A 31 5.72 0.34 3.03
N LEU A 32 5.24 1.55 3.34
CA LEU A 32 6.03 2.64 3.92
C LEU A 32 5.68 2.89 5.39
N ASP A 33 4.39 2.84 5.73
CA ASP A 33 3.91 3.10 7.10
C ASP A 33 3.65 1.82 7.92
N ASP A 34 3.90 0.64 7.33
CA ASP A 34 3.76 -0.69 7.95
C ASP A 34 2.36 -0.99 8.53
N LEU A 35 1.30 -0.35 8.03
CA LEU A 35 -0.08 -0.70 8.39
C LEU A 35 -0.45 -2.07 7.81
N SER A 36 -1.23 -2.83 8.57
CA SER A 36 -1.89 -4.03 8.08
C SER A 36 -3.06 -3.70 7.15
N LEU A 37 -3.45 -4.65 6.29
CA LEU A 37 -4.65 -4.52 5.44
C LEU A 37 -5.95 -4.33 6.26
N GLY A 38 -5.96 -4.73 7.54
CA GLY A 38 -7.08 -4.51 8.43
C GLY A 38 -7.19 -3.07 8.88
N GLU A 39 -6.06 -2.46 9.27
CA GLU A 39 -5.99 -1.05 9.68
C GLU A 39 -6.33 -0.12 8.50
N ILE A 40 -5.83 -0.42 7.30
CA ILE A 40 -6.19 0.33 6.08
C ILE A 40 -7.69 0.17 5.76
N ALA A 41 -8.26 -1.01 5.96
CA ALA A 41 -9.68 -1.23 5.72
C ALA A 41 -10.56 -0.41 6.68
N GLU A 42 -10.17 -0.34 7.95
CA GLU A 42 -10.84 0.47 8.97
C GLU A 42 -10.72 1.98 8.68
N GLU A 43 -9.53 2.46 8.30
CA GLU A 43 -9.28 3.86 7.99
C GLU A 43 -10.12 4.38 6.81
N PHE A 44 -10.37 3.53 5.81
CA PHE A 44 -11.11 3.89 4.59
C PHE A 44 -12.57 3.41 4.58
N ASP A 45 -13.06 2.79 5.65
CA ASP A 45 -14.40 2.18 5.74
C ASP A 45 -14.72 1.26 4.56
N VAL A 46 -13.78 0.35 4.26
CA VAL A 46 -13.93 -0.66 3.19
C VAL A 46 -13.71 -2.07 3.75
N SER A 47 -14.06 -3.09 2.96
CA SER A 47 -13.70 -4.46 3.35
C SER A 47 -12.20 -4.71 3.19
N ARG A 48 -11.63 -5.54 4.05
CA ARG A 48 -10.23 -5.98 3.96
C ARG A 48 -9.90 -6.66 2.63
N GLN A 49 -10.88 -7.32 2.00
CA GLN A 49 -10.72 -7.94 0.68
C GLN A 49 -10.70 -6.93 -0.46
N ALA A 50 -11.21 -5.71 -0.23
CA ALA A 50 -11.19 -4.62 -1.20
C ALA A 50 -9.92 -3.76 -1.13
N VAL A 51 -9.16 -3.88 -0.02
CA VAL A 51 -7.79 -3.35 0.10
C VAL A 51 -6.82 -4.27 -0.64
#